data_AF-Q700L9-F1
#
_entry.id   AF-Q700L9-F1
#
_cell.length_a   1.000
_cell.length_b   1.000
_cell.length_c   1.000
_cell.angle_alpha   90.00
_cell.angle_beta   90.00
_cell.angle_gamma   90.00
#
_symmetry.space_group_name_H-M   'P 1'
#
loop_
_entity.id
_entity.type
_entity.pdbx_description
1 polymer ?
#
loop_
_entity_poly.entity_id
_entity_poly.type
_entity_poly.pdbx_seq_one_letter_code
_entity_poly.pdbx_strand_id
1 'polypeptide(L)' 'RELQVASDNFNNKNILGRGGFGKVYKGRLADGTLVAVKRLKEERTPGGELQFQTEVEMISM' A
#
# COMPACT_ATOMS: atom_id res chain seq x y z
N ARG A 1 -6.92 8.05 7.34
CA ARG A 1 -8.20 7.50 6.78
C ARG A 1 -8.38 7.82 5.30
N GLU A 2 -7.72 8.84 4.75
CA GLU A 2 -7.79 9.19 3.32
C GLU A 2 -7.50 8.01 2.38
N LEU A 3 -6.37 7.30 2.55
CA LEU A 3 -6.02 6.14 1.73
C LEU A 3 -7.03 4.98 1.84
N GLN A 4 -7.70 4.85 2.99
CA GLN A 4 -8.75 3.87 3.19
C GLN A 4 -9.99 4.24 2.36
N VAL A 5 -10.40 5.52 2.37
CA VAL A 5 -11.50 6.01 1.52
C VAL A 5 -11.14 5.89 0.05
N ALA A 6 -9.94 6.35 -0.33
CA ALA A 6 -9.45 6.32 -1.70
C ALA A 6 -9.42 4.91 -2.30
N SER A 7 -9.21 3.87 -1.47
CA SER A 7 -9.15 2.46 -1.89
C SER A 7 -10.44 1.67 -1.63
N ASP A 8 -11.55 2.34 -1.30
CA ASP A 8 -12.82 1.70 -0.91
C ASP A 8 -12.64 0.68 0.22
N ASN A 9 -12.07 1.14 1.34
CA ASN A 9 -11.75 0.30 2.50
C ASN A 9 -10.81 -0.88 2.17
N PHE A 10 -9.86 -0.68 1.27
CA PHE A 10 -8.97 -1.74 0.78
C PHE A 10 -9.75 -2.91 0.15
N ASN A 11 -10.76 -2.57 -0.67
CA ASN A 11 -11.60 -3.56 -1.35
C ASN A 11 -10.72 -4.51 -2.20
N ASN A 12 -10.96 -5.82 -2.10
CA ASN A 12 -10.24 -6.80 -2.91
C ASN A 12 -10.43 -6.58 -4.43
N LYS A 13 -11.52 -5.93 -4.86
CA LYS A 13 -11.75 -5.53 -6.26
C LYS A 13 -10.71 -4.53 -6.78
N ASN A 14 -10.10 -3.75 -5.88
CA ASN A 14 -9.10 -2.75 -6.22
C ASN A 14 -7.67 -3.31 -6.17
N ILE A 15 -7.45 -4.61 -5.91
CA ILE A 15 -6.09 -5.16 -5.83
C ILE A 15 -5.43 -5.09 -7.21
N LEU A 16 -4.29 -4.39 -7.25
CA LEU A 16 -3.39 -4.34 -8.40
C LEU A 16 -2.30 -5.42 -8.31
N GLY A 17 -1.91 -5.80 -7.10
CA GLY A 17 -0.85 -6.79 -6.87
C GLY A 17 -0.84 -7.38 -5.47
N ARG A 18 -0.28 -8.57 -5.35
CA ARG A 18 -0.06 -9.28 -4.08
C ARG A 18 1.39 -9.73 -4.01
N GLY A 19 2.03 -9.59 -2.86
CA GLY A 19 3.40 -10.00 -2.67
C GLY A 19 3.74 -10.38 -1.24
N GLY A 20 5.00 -10.73 -1.02
CA GLY A 20 5.56 -11.17 0.26
C GLY A 20 5.48 -10.13 1.39
N PHE A 21 5.04 -8.90 1.13
CA PHE A 21 4.97 -7.81 2.10
C PHE A 21 3.55 -7.25 2.26
N GLY A 22 2.60 -7.62 1.39
CA GLY A 22 1.27 -7.05 1.45
C GLY A 22 0.54 -7.04 0.12
N LYS A 23 -0.45 -6.15 0.03
CA LYS A 23 -1.30 -5.95 -1.15
C LYS A 23 -1.17 -4.52 -1.63
N VAL A 24 -1.16 -4.33 -2.94
CA VAL A 24 -1.22 -3.02 -3.59
C VAL A 24 -2.63 -2.82 -4.12
N TYR A 25 -3.26 -1.70 -3.78
CA TYR A 25 -4.62 -1.35 -4.18
C TYR A 25 -4.62 -0.13 -5.08
N LYS A 26 -5.51 -0.12 -6.08
CA LYS A 26 -5.88 1.08 -6.81
C LYS A 26 -6.68 1.99 -5.89
N GLY A 27 -6.31 3.27 -5.87
CA GLY A 27 -7.08 4.29 -5.18
C GLY A 27 -7.28 5.54 -6.02
N ARG A 28 -8.25 6.36 -5.60
CA ARG A 28 -8.48 7.70 -6.14
C ARG A 28 -8.58 8.69 -4.98
N LEU A 29 -7.69 9.68 -4.95
CA LEU A 29 -7.72 10.76 -3.96
C LEU A 29 -8.89 11.71 -4.23
N ALA A 30 -9.17 12.60 -3.26
CA ALA A 30 -10.31 13.52 -3.33
C ALA A 30 -10.22 14.51 -4.52
N ASP A 31 -9.00 14.85 -4.93
CA ASP A 31 -8.71 15.69 -6.10
C ASP A 31 -8.83 14.93 -7.45
N GLY A 32 -9.13 13.63 -7.41
CA GLY A 32 -9.24 12.77 -8.58
C GLY A 32 -7.94 12.06 -8.98
N THR A 33 -6.81 12.35 -8.34
CA THR A 33 -5.51 11.74 -8.59
C THR A 33 -5.58 10.23 -8.36
N LEU A 34 -5.11 9.46 -9.36
CA LEU A 34 -5.01 8.01 -9.24
C LEU A 34 -3.73 7.62 -8.51
N VAL A 35 -3.85 6.71 -7.54
CA VAL A 35 -2.73 6.26 -6.71
C VAL A 35 -2.69 4.74 -6.60
N ALA A 36 -1.49 4.22 -6.34
CA ALA A 36 -1.29 2.84 -5.89
C ALA A 36 -0.99 2.84 -4.39
N VAL A 37 -1.83 2.19 -3.59
CA VAL A 37 -1.70 2.13 -2.13
C VAL A 37 -1.16 0.77 -1.73
N LYS A 38 0.10 0.70 -1.30
CA LYS A 38 0.69 -0.52 -0.74
C LYS A 38 0.34 -0.62 0.74
N ARG A 39 -0.46 -1.64 1.11
CA ARG A 39 -0.80 -1.96 2.51
C ARG A 39 -0.01 -3.20 2.93
N LEU A 40 0.80 -3.03 3.97
CA LEU A 40 1.54 -4.13 4.58
C LEU A 40 0.60 -5.12 5.28
N LYS A 41 0.99 -6.40 5.30
CA LYS A 41 0.29 -7.40 6.13
C LYS A 41 0.51 -7.08 7.61
N GLU A 42 -0.50 -7.35 8.43
CA GLU A 42 -0.45 -7.11 9.88
C GLU A 42 0.53 -8.05 10.62
N GLU A 43 1.04 -9.07 9.94
CA GLU A 43 2.14 -9.91 10.44
C GLU A 43 3.41 -9.07 10.58
N ARG A 44 3.59 -8.48 11.77
CA ARG A 44 4.82 -7.85 12.24
C ARG A 44 5.91 -8.91 12.40
N THR A 45 6.38 -9.44 11.29
CA THR A 45 7.65 -10.15 11.25
C THR A 45 8.77 -9.11 11.21
N PRO A 46 9.85 -9.26 12.01
CA PRO A 46 10.93 -8.28 12.05
C PRO A 46 11.51 -7.94 10.66
N GLY A 47 11.49 -8.89 9.72
CA GLY A 47 11.98 -8.68 8.35
C GLY A 47 11.03 -7.92 7.42
N GLY A 48 9.73 -7.86 7.72
CA GLY A 48 8.73 -7.19 6.87
C GLY A 48 8.76 -5.66 6.98
N GLU A 49 8.94 -5.15 8.20
CA GLU A 49 9.07 -3.71 8.46
C GLU A 49 10.39 -3.16 7.88
N LEU A 50 11.50 -3.86 8.12
CA LEU A 50 12.82 -3.44 7.62
C LEU A 50 12.85 -3.30 6.10
N GLN A 51 12.30 -4.27 5.36
CA GLN A 51 12.26 -4.22 3.90
C GLN A 51 11.34 -3.11 3.38
N PHE A 52 10.27 -2.79 4.10
CA PHE A 52 9.44 -1.65 3.75
C PHE A 52 10.20 -0.33 3.90
N GLN A 53 10.91 -0.14 5.02
CA GLN A 53 11.73 1.05 5.23
C GLN A 53 12.81 1.19 4.13
N THR A 54 13.47 0.08 3.76
CA THR A 54 14.44 0.08 2.66
C THR A 54 13.81 0.51 1.33
N GLU A 55 12.62 0.01 0.98
CA GLU A 55 11.93 0.46 -0.23
C GLU A 55 11.58 1.96 -0.20
N VAL A 56 11.13 2.48 0.94
CA VAL A 56 10.81 3.91 1.11
C VAL A 56 12.05 4.78 0.99
N GLU A 57 13.15 4.36 1.62
CA GLU A 57 14.44 5.05 1.53
C GLU A 57 14.97 5.08 0.08
N MET A 58 14.89 3.95 -0.64
CA MET A 58 15.35 3.89 -2.04
C MET A 58 14.54 4.77 -3.01
N ILE A 59 13.25 5.02 -2.73
CA ILE A 59 12.42 5.90 -3.57
C ILE A 59 12.73 7.38 -3.30
N SER A 60 13.31 7.69 -2.13
CA SER A 60 13.62 9.06 -1.72
C SER A 60 15.06 9.49 -2.06
N MET A 61 15.83 8.61 -2.71
CA MET A 61 17.20 8.84 -3.18
C MET A 61 17.24 9.31 -4.64
#